data_AF-A0AA91DMB6-F1
#
_entry.id   AF-A0AA91DMB6-F1
#
_cell.length_a   1.000
_cell.length_b   1.000
_cell.length_c   1.000
_cell.angle_alpha   90.00
_cell.angle_beta   90.00
_cell.angle_gamma   90.00
#
_symmetry.space_group_name_H-M   'P 1'
#
loop_
_entity.id
_entity.type
_entity.pdbx_description
1 polymer ?
#
loop_
_entity_poly.entity_id
_entity_poly.type
_entity_poly.pdbx_seq_one_letter_code
_entity_poly.pdbx_strand_id
1 'polypeptide(L)'
;MPNSVPPAGTLLLAAARYLEDELLPTLDGYHRFQARVTVNVLRIVERELRLGQPHDEASAAMSRELADAIRAGEIPIDADLAAQLRQGLGEALAINNPKWPHTERPA
;
A
#
# COMPACT_ATOMS: atom_id res chain seq x y z
N MET A 1 -9.97 -1.91 34.81
CA MET A 1 -9.13 -2.59 33.80
C MET A 1 -9.18 -1.73 32.56
N PRO A 2 -8.09 -1.11 32.10
CA PRO A 2 -8.13 -0.44 30.80
C PRO A 2 -8.53 -1.50 29.75
N ASN A 3 -9.47 -1.16 28.86
CA ASN A 3 -10.01 -2.05 27.85
C ASN A 3 -8.87 -2.72 27.07
N SER A 4 -8.66 -4.02 27.32
CA SER A 4 -7.66 -4.87 26.68
C SER A 4 -8.03 -5.21 25.22
N VAL A 5 -8.43 -4.21 24.44
CA VAL A 5 -8.72 -4.40 23.02
C VAL A 5 -7.37 -4.39 22.28
N PRO A 6 -7.02 -5.47 21.55
CA PRO A 6 -5.79 -5.49 20.77
C PRO A 6 -5.79 -4.34 19.75
N PRO A 7 -4.61 -3.76 19.43
CA PRO A 7 -4.50 -2.77 18.36
C PRO A 7 -5.07 -3.31 17.04
N ALA A 8 -5.67 -2.42 16.23
CA ALA A 8 -6.27 -2.81 14.95
C ALA A 8 -5.30 -3.56 14.03
N GLY A 9 -4.03 -3.14 13.97
CA GLY A 9 -2.98 -3.84 13.22
C GLY A 9 -2.79 -5.30 13.68
N THR A 10 -2.88 -5.57 14.98
CA THR A 10 -2.81 -6.93 15.54
C THR A 10 -4.00 -7.78 15.07
N LEU A 11 -5.20 -7.20 15.04
CA LEU A 11 -6.41 -7.89 14.58
C LEU A 11 -6.33 -8.21 13.08
N LEU A 12 -5.87 -7.26 12.26
CA LEU A 12 -5.66 -7.46 10.82
C LEU A 12 -4.61 -8.55 10.54
N LEU A 13 -3.49 -8.54 11.28
CA LEU A 13 -2.46 -9.56 11.15
C LEU A 13 -2.98 -10.95 11.53
N ALA A 14 -3.74 -11.06 12.62
CA ALA A 14 -4.34 -12.32 13.03
C ALA A 14 -5.31 -12.87 11.97
N ALA A 15 -6.17 -12.01 11.40
CA ALA A 15 -7.07 -12.39 10.32
C ALA A 15 -6.31 -12.84 9.06
N ALA A 16 -5.28 -12.08 8.65
CA ALA A 16 -4.46 -12.42 7.50
C ALA A 16 -3.75 -13.77 7.67
N ARG A 17 -3.23 -14.06 8.87
CA ARG A 17 -2.58 -15.34 9.19
C ARG A 17 -3.53 -16.51 9.10
N TYR A 18 -4.73 -16.40 9.68
CA TYR A 18 -5.74 -17.47 9.55
C TYR A 18 -6.09 -17.74 8.08
N LEU A 19 -6.32 -16.67 7.30
CA LEU A 19 -6.64 -16.83 5.89
C LEU A 19 -5.48 -17.46 5.10
N GLU A 20 -4.23 -17.13 5.44
CA GLU A 20 -3.05 -17.60 4.72
C GLU A 20 -2.61 -19.02 5.12
N ASP A 21 -2.55 -19.29 6.42
CA ASP A 21 -1.99 -20.51 6.98
C ASP A 21 -3.03 -21.64 7.03
N GLU A 22 -4.30 -21.32 7.30
CA GLU A 22 -5.37 -22.32 7.52
C GLU A 22 -6.34 -22.40 6.33
N LEU A 23 -6.86 -21.27 5.85
CA LEU A 23 -7.91 -21.28 4.83
C LEU A 23 -7.36 -21.52 3.41
N LEU A 24 -6.33 -20.78 3.00
CA LEU A 24 -5.77 -20.84 1.64
C LEU A 24 -5.38 -22.25 1.16
N PRO A 25 -4.80 -23.13 1.99
CA PRO A 25 -4.49 -24.51 1.59
C PRO A 25 -5.71 -25.36 1.26
N THR A 26 -6.89 -24.99 1.78
CA THR A 26 -8.15 -25.72 1.59
C THR A 26 -8.96 -25.26 0.37
N LEU A 27 -8.57 -24.14 -0.25
CA LEU A 27 -9.27 -23.53 -1.38
C LEU A 27 -8.55 -23.81 -2.70
N ASP A 28 -9.32 -23.82 -3.79
CA ASP A 28 -8.83 -23.90 -5.16
C ASP A 28 -9.47 -22.83 -6.07
N GLY A 29 -9.00 -22.77 -7.31
CA GLY A 29 -9.55 -21.92 -8.37
C GLY A 29 -9.76 -20.45 -7.97
N TYR A 30 -10.97 -19.96 -8.25
CA TYR A 30 -11.38 -18.58 -8.02
C TYR A 30 -11.32 -18.17 -6.54
N HIS A 31 -11.77 -19.04 -5.63
CA HIS A 31 -11.80 -18.71 -4.20
C HIS A 31 -10.41 -18.65 -3.60
N ARG A 32 -9.48 -19.51 -4.05
CA ARG A 32 -8.08 -19.41 -3.67
C ARG A 32 -7.45 -18.11 -4.14
N PHE A 33 -7.76 -17.67 -5.36
CA PHE A 33 -7.29 -16.38 -5.87
C PHE A 33 -7.85 -15.22 -5.01
N GLN A 34 -9.17 -15.19 -4.78
CA GLN A 34 -9.79 -14.14 -3.97
C GLN A 34 -9.23 -14.09 -2.54
N ALA A 35 -9.03 -15.23 -1.89
CA ALA A 35 -8.43 -15.28 -0.57
C ALA A 35 -7.00 -14.69 -0.55
N ARG A 36 -6.19 -14.92 -1.59
CA ARG A 36 -4.86 -14.27 -1.72
C ARG A 36 -4.97 -12.76 -1.87
N VAL A 37 -5.94 -12.28 -2.65
CA VAL A 37 -6.22 -10.84 -2.80
C VAL A 37 -6.62 -10.25 -1.45
N THR A 38 -7.53 -10.90 -0.72
CA THR A 38 -7.97 -10.45 0.61
C THR A 38 -6.81 -10.39 1.61
N VAL A 39 -5.96 -11.43 1.69
CA VAL A 39 -4.75 -11.43 2.53
C VAL A 39 -3.84 -10.26 2.18
N ASN A 40 -3.65 -9.98 0.88
CA ASN A 40 -2.83 -8.86 0.45
C ASN A 40 -3.41 -7.51 0.89
N VAL A 41 -4.72 -7.30 0.73
CA VAL A 41 -5.42 -6.08 1.17
C VAL A 41 -5.30 -5.88 2.68
N LEU A 42 -5.54 -6.93 3.48
CA LEU A 42 -5.39 -6.85 4.95
C LEU A 42 -3.97 -6.44 5.35
N ARG A 43 -2.96 -6.98 4.65
CA ARG A 43 -1.56 -6.61 4.87
C ARG A 43 -1.24 -5.18 4.43
N ILE A 44 -1.88 -4.64 3.39
CA ILE A 44 -1.73 -3.23 2.99
C ILE A 44 -2.26 -2.34 4.10
N VAL A 45 -3.50 -2.57 4.54
CA VAL A 45 -4.14 -1.77 5.61
C VAL A 45 -3.35 -1.84 6.92
N GLU A 46 -2.79 -3.00 7.27
CA GLU A 46 -1.89 -3.12 8.44
C GLU A 46 -0.67 -2.19 8.31
N ARG A 47 -0.04 -2.12 7.13
CA ARG A 47 1.12 -1.25 6.90
C ARG A 47 0.75 0.23 6.94
N GLU A 48 -0.38 0.61 6.36
CA GLU A 48 -0.90 1.99 6.41
C GLU A 48 -1.10 2.44 7.86
N LEU A 49 -1.77 1.60 8.67
CA LEU A 49 -1.97 1.87 10.09
C LEU A 49 -0.65 1.96 10.86
N ARG A 50 0.32 1.09 10.57
CA ARG A 50 1.62 1.09 11.25
C ARG A 50 2.44 2.33 10.93
N LEU A 51 2.36 2.83 9.70
CA LEU A 51 3.09 4.03 9.25
C LEU A 51 2.35 5.33 9.59
N GLY A 52 1.15 5.23 10.15
CA GLY A 52 0.34 6.40 10.53
C GLY A 52 -0.06 7.24 9.33
N GLN A 53 -0.17 6.64 8.14
CA GLN A 53 -0.68 7.33 6.95
C GLN A 53 -2.20 7.14 6.87
N PRO A 54 -3.02 8.10 7.31
CA PRO A 54 -4.43 8.10 6.93
C PRO A 54 -4.53 8.28 5.41
N HIS A 55 -5.56 7.69 4.80
CA HIS A 55 -6.03 8.13 3.50
C HIS A 55 -6.49 9.59 3.61
N ASP A 56 -5.56 10.53 3.45
CA ASP A 56 -5.87 11.94 3.44
C ASP A 56 -6.39 12.34 2.06
N GLU A 57 -7.70 12.61 1.99
CA GLU A 57 -8.37 13.05 0.78
C GLU A 57 -7.76 14.35 0.21
N ALA A 58 -7.22 15.21 1.08
CA ALA A 58 -6.56 16.45 0.66
C ALA A 58 -5.24 16.15 -0.06
N SER A 59 -4.41 15.29 0.51
CA SER A 59 -3.19 14.79 -0.15
C SER A 59 -3.49 14.09 -1.49
N ALA A 60 -4.58 13.34 -1.57
CA ALA A 60 -5.01 12.71 -2.82
C ALA A 60 -5.49 13.73 -3.86
N ALA A 61 -6.19 14.79 -3.44
CA ALA A 61 -6.61 15.88 -4.33
C ALA A 61 -5.41 16.66 -4.87
N MET A 62 -4.46 17.02 -4.01
CA MET A 62 -3.23 17.71 -4.41
C MET A 62 -2.42 16.87 -5.41
N SER A 63 -2.33 15.55 -5.19
CA SER A 63 -1.65 14.64 -6.12
C SER A 63 -2.31 14.60 -7.51
N ARG A 64 -3.65 14.69 -7.56
CA ARG A 64 -4.39 14.76 -8.85
C ARG A 64 -4.13 16.08 -9.57
N GLU A 65 -4.22 17.20 -8.85
CA GLU A 65 -3.98 18.52 -9.41
C GLU A 65 -2.55 18.62 -9.99
N LEU A 66 -1.55 18.14 -9.25
CA LEU A 66 -0.17 18.08 -9.73
C LEU A 66 -0.05 17.22 -11.01
N ALA A 67 -0.68 16.05 -11.05
CA ALA A 67 -0.66 15.18 -12.23
C ALA A 67 -1.33 15.84 -13.45
N ASP A 68 -2.39 16.62 -13.23
CA ASP A 68 -3.09 17.33 -14.29
C ASP A 68 -2.26 18.50 -14.84
N ALA A 69 -1.62 19.30 -13.97
CA ALA A 69 -0.73 20.38 -14.38
C ALA A 69 0.50 19.88 -15.15
N ILE A 70 1.08 18.74 -14.74
CA ILE A 70 2.16 18.07 -15.49
C ILE A 70 1.66 17.62 -16.86
N ARG A 71 0.46 17.02 -16.94
CA ARG A 71 -0.11 16.53 -18.21
C ARG A 71 -0.45 17.68 -19.17
N ALA A 72 -0.89 18.82 -18.64
CA ALA A 72 -1.14 20.03 -19.39
C ALA A 72 0.16 20.72 -19.87
N GLY A 73 1.32 20.31 -19.35
CA GLY A 73 2.61 20.92 -19.67
C GLY A 73 2.85 22.26 -18.96
N GLU A 74 2.02 22.59 -17.96
CA GLU A 74 2.14 23.81 -17.15
C GLU A 74 3.35 23.73 -16.20
N ILE A 75 3.69 22.51 -15.78
CA ILE A 75 4.86 22.22 -14.95
C ILE A 75 5.83 21.34 -15.75
N PRO A 76 7.04 21.81 -16.07
CA PRO A 76 8.06 20.97 -16.69
C PRO A 76 8.60 19.93 -15.68
N ILE A 77 8.80 18.70 -16.13
CA ILE A 77 9.45 17.66 -15.32
C ILE A 77 10.97 17.84 -15.42
N ASP A 78 11.52 18.63 -14.51
CA ASP A 78 12.97 18.74 -14.33
C ASP A 78 13.54 17.59 -13.46
N ALA A 79 14.86 17.60 -13.26
CA ALA A 79 15.54 16.55 -12.51
C ALA A 79 15.10 16.48 -11.04
N ASP A 80 14.84 17.63 -10.42
CA ASP A 80 14.49 17.73 -9.01
C ASP A 80 13.05 17.26 -8.76
N LEU A 81 12.11 17.71 -9.59
CA LEU A 81 10.73 17.24 -9.55
C LEU A 81 10.66 15.73 -9.85
N ALA A 82 11.42 15.25 -10.84
CA ALA A 82 11.49 13.82 -11.13
C ALA A 82 12.07 13.02 -9.96
N ALA A 83 13.02 13.56 -9.19
CA ALA A 83 13.56 12.90 -8.01
C ALA A 83 12.51 12.82 -6.89
N GLN A 84 11.80 13.91 -6.62
CA GLN A 84 10.74 13.97 -5.61
C GLN A 84 9.58 13.02 -5.93
N LEU A 85 9.11 13.00 -7.18
CA LEU A 85 8.05 12.08 -7.62
C LEU A 85 8.45 10.61 -7.45
N ARG A 86 9.71 10.27 -7.75
CA ARG A 86 10.22 8.91 -7.54
C ARG A 86 10.31 8.55 -6.06
N GLN A 87 10.72 9.48 -5.21
CA GLN A 87 10.74 9.25 -3.77
C GLN A 87 9.33 8.98 -3.24
N GLY A 88 8.37 9.85 -3.55
CA GLY A 88 6.97 9.68 -3.13
C GLY A 88 6.35 8.38 -3.66
N LEU A 89 6.63 8.02 -4.91
CA LEU A 89 6.23 6.72 -5.46
C LEU A 89 6.87 5.55 -4.70
N GLY A 90 8.16 5.66 -4.34
CA GLY A 90 8.87 4.64 -3.56
C GLY A 90 8.24 4.43 -2.19
N GLU A 91 7.86 5.50 -1.50
CA GLU A 91 7.13 5.47 -0.23
C GLU A 91 5.77 4.78 -0.40
N ALA A 92 4.99 5.16 -1.42
CA ALA A 92 3.71 4.53 -1.72
C ALA A 92 3.84 3.04 -2.10
N LEU A 93 4.90 2.67 -2.82
CA LEU A 93 5.19 1.28 -3.19
C LEU A 93 5.64 0.45 -1.99
N ALA A 94 6.38 1.01 -1.04
CA ALA A 94 6.73 0.30 0.20
C ALA A 94 5.48 -0.15 0.97
N ILE A 95 4.37 0.59 0.85
CA ILE A 95 3.07 0.25 1.43
C ILE A 95 2.34 -0.75 0.54
N ASN A 96 2.17 -0.46 -0.75
CA ASN A 96 1.32 -1.27 -1.61
C ASN A 96 1.97 -2.60 -2.01
N ASN A 97 3.28 -2.56 -2.30
CA ASN A 97 4.05 -3.71 -2.76
C ASN A 97 5.54 -3.61 -2.35
N PRO A 98 5.90 -4.02 -1.12
CA PRO A 98 7.24 -3.82 -0.56
C PRO A 98 8.37 -4.55 -1.31
N LYS A 99 8.06 -5.39 -2.30
CA LYS A 99 9.07 -6.06 -3.14
C LYS A 99 9.63 -5.16 -4.25
N TRP A 100 8.88 -4.13 -4.64
CA TRP A 100 9.19 -3.24 -5.77
C TRP A 100 10.21 -2.12 -5.45
N PRO A 101 10.27 -1.53 -4.25
CA PRO A 101 11.26 -0.48 -3.98
C PRO A 101 12.72 -0.98 -3.88
N HIS A 102 12.94 -2.30 -3.80
CA HIS A 102 14.27 -2.91 -3.64
C HIS A 102 14.83 -3.56 -4.91
N THR A 103 14.12 -3.48 -6.04
CA THR A 103 14.64 -4.06 -7.28
C THR A 103 15.70 -3.12 -7.84
N GLU A 104 16.97 -3.52 -7.72
CA GLU A 104 18.07 -2.91 -8.48
C GLU A 104 17.64 -2.82 -9.95
N ARG A 105 17.85 -1.65 -10.58
CA ARG A 105 17.55 -1.48 -12.01
C ARG A 105 18.23 -2.63 -12.78
N PRO A 106 17.52 -3.45 -13.55
CA PRO A 106 18.19 -4.32 -14.50
C PRO A 106 19.01 -3.42 -15.44
N ALA A 107 20.28 -3.80 -15.61
CA ALA A 107 21.25 -3.11 -16.46
C ALA A 107 20.80 -3.06 -17.93
#